data_AF-A0A259PD05-F1
#
_entry.id   AF-A0A259PD05-F1
#
_cell.length_a   1.000
_cell.length_b   1.000
_cell.length_c   1.000
_cell.angle_alpha   90.00
_cell.angle_beta   90.00
_cell.angle_gamma   90.00
#
_symmetry.space_group_name_H-M   'P 1'
#
loop_
_entity.id
_entity.type
_entity.pdbx_description
1 polymer ?
#
loop_
_entity_poly.entity_id
_entity_poly.type
_entity_poly.pdbx_seq_one_letter_code
_entity_poly.pdbx_strand_id
1 'polypeptide(L)'
;AMVRASCILQLALGNIGKSGGGANIFRGHDNVQGATDVGPNPDSLPGYYGLAAGSWKHYATVWGVDYEWIKGRYAPNMMEKSGTTVSRWVDAVLEKNDMIDQQTSVKGLFFWGHAPNSQTRGLDMKRAMNKLDLLVVVDPYPSATAAMAAMPPAEGDEVNKNRNVYLLPATTQFETTGSATASNRSLQWREKVIDPLFESVPDHVIMQAFADRLGFGKELSVNYKMLNSKFAGQQWKEPEIESILREINRGVWTIGYTGQTPERLKAHMRMVGVFDPKTLKSRGGVDPVTGYDTAGDYYGLPWPCYGTAAIKHPGSPNLYDTSKSVMEGGGNFRANFGVEKDGKNLLAEDGSYSKGSAIKTGYPEFDHVFMKKLGWWSQLTEEEQKAAEGKNWKTDLSGGIQRVVMKNGCHPFGNAKARAVVWNFPDPIPVHREALYSTNEPMMRKYPTSADKKNFWRLPTLFKTVQDQNLKEKLYEKFPIILTSGRLVEYEGGGDETRSNPWLAELQQENFVEINPKAAEARGIKNWDYVWVKSPTGAKIKVRALVTERVDQGTAFVPFHFAGWWQGNDLRKYYPEGASPVVLGEAVNTATTYGYDQVTMMQETKTTMCQIEKFA
;
A
#
# COMPACT_ATOMS: atom_id res chain seq x y z
N ALA A 1 -6.70 2.81 16.41
CA ALA A 1 -7.76 2.27 17.30
C ALA A 1 -8.98 1.77 16.53
N MET A 2 -9.53 2.59 15.60
CA MET A 2 -10.79 2.32 14.88
C MET A 2 -10.89 0.95 14.22
N VAL A 3 -9.93 0.58 13.36
CA VAL A 3 -9.95 -0.72 12.66
C VAL A 3 -10.00 -1.91 13.64
N ARG A 4 -9.21 -1.87 14.72
CA ARG A 4 -9.22 -2.94 15.73
C ARG A 4 -10.55 -3.02 16.46
N ALA A 5 -11.15 -1.87 16.83
CA ALA A 5 -12.45 -1.86 17.48
C ALA A 5 -13.54 -2.47 16.57
N SER A 6 -13.58 -2.09 15.30
CA SER A 6 -14.52 -2.67 14.32
C SER A 6 -14.31 -4.18 14.12
N CYS A 7 -13.06 -4.64 14.00
CA CYS A 7 -12.77 -6.07 13.87
C CYS A 7 -13.15 -6.87 15.12
N ILE A 8 -12.90 -6.34 16.32
CA ILE A 8 -13.31 -6.98 17.58
C ILE A 8 -14.83 -7.08 17.65
N LEU A 9 -15.56 -6.04 17.24
CA LEU A 9 -17.02 -6.09 17.16
C LEU A 9 -17.48 -7.19 16.19
N GLN A 10 -16.89 -7.28 14.99
CA GLN A 10 -17.25 -8.33 14.02
C GLN A 10 -16.92 -9.75 14.52
N LEU A 11 -15.83 -9.91 15.28
CA LEU A 11 -15.51 -11.17 15.96
C LEU A 11 -16.57 -11.51 17.02
N ALA A 12 -16.95 -10.54 17.86
CA ALA A 12 -17.94 -10.73 18.92
C ALA A 12 -19.34 -11.07 18.36
N LEU A 13 -19.69 -10.53 17.19
CA LEU A 13 -20.94 -10.82 16.48
C LEU A 13 -20.91 -12.15 15.70
N GLY A 14 -19.76 -12.83 15.60
CA GLY A 14 -19.63 -14.07 14.85
C GLY A 14 -19.68 -13.89 13.32
N ASN A 15 -19.40 -12.68 12.82
CA ASN A 15 -19.51 -12.33 11.40
C ASN A 15 -18.25 -12.66 10.58
N ILE A 16 -17.12 -12.93 11.23
CA ILE A 16 -15.87 -13.27 10.54
C ILE A 16 -15.97 -14.66 9.92
N GLY A 17 -15.56 -14.79 8.65
CA GLY A 17 -15.66 -16.02 7.88
C GLY A 17 -17.06 -16.36 7.38
N LYS A 18 -18.03 -15.45 7.52
CA LYS A 18 -19.41 -15.62 7.03
C LYS A 18 -19.64 -14.82 5.74
N SER A 19 -20.38 -15.42 4.80
CA SER A 19 -20.85 -14.71 3.61
C SER A 19 -21.79 -13.57 4.01
N GLY A 20 -21.56 -12.37 3.45
CA GLY A 20 -22.28 -11.15 3.83
C GLY A 20 -21.77 -10.47 5.11
N GLY A 21 -20.81 -11.08 5.82
CA GLY A 21 -20.18 -10.52 7.02
C GLY A 21 -18.75 -10.02 6.76
N GLY A 22 -17.87 -10.31 7.72
CA GLY A 22 -16.44 -10.04 7.64
C GLY A 22 -16.00 -8.65 8.10
N ALA A 23 -14.73 -8.34 7.83
CA ALA A 23 -14.11 -7.04 8.07
C ALA A 23 -13.52 -6.55 6.74
N ASN A 24 -14.40 -6.06 5.87
CA ASN A 24 -14.05 -5.71 4.50
C ASN A 24 -13.29 -4.37 4.45
N ILE A 25 -11.98 -4.44 4.28
CA ILE A 25 -11.13 -3.26 4.15
C ILE A 25 -10.92 -2.98 2.66
N PHE A 26 -11.76 -2.10 2.11
CA PHE A 26 -11.62 -1.65 0.72
C PHE A 26 -10.27 -0.98 0.50
N ARG A 27 -9.58 -1.42 -0.55
CA ARG A 27 -8.30 -0.87 -0.97
C ARG A 27 -8.48 0.37 -1.83
N GLY A 28 -7.40 1.14 -1.97
CA GLY A 28 -7.35 2.38 -2.75
C GLY A 28 -7.11 2.10 -4.23
N HIS A 29 -5.86 2.28 -4.69
CA HIS A 29 -5.50 2.01 -6.09
C HIS A 29 -5.83 0.58 -6.52
N ASP A 30 -6.08 0.45 -7.81
CA ASP A 30 -6.39 -0.78 -8.53
C ASP A 30 -5.49 -1.99 -8.18
N ASN A 31 -4.21 -1.74 -7.86
CA ASN A 31 -3.22 -2.76 -7.51
C ASN A 31 -2.51 -2.49 -6.17
N VAL A 32 -3.04 -1.62 -5.29
CA VAL A 32 -2.35 -1.37 -3.98
C VAL A 32 -2.26 -2.63 -3.14
N GLN A 33 -3.21 -3.57 -3.28
CA GLN A 33 -3.10 -4.88 -2.64
C GLN A 33 -1.88 -5.64 -3.17
N GLY A 34 -1.73 -5.74 -4.50
CA GLY A 34 -0.62 -6.44 -5.13
C GLY A 34 0.72 -5.79 -4.82
N ALA A 35 0.80 -4.45 -4.87
CA ALA A 35 1.97 -3.70 -4.43
C ALA A 35 2.33 -4.05 -2.97
N THR A 36 1.35 -4.00 -2.05
CA THR A 36 1.58 -4.39 -0.64
C THR A 36 2.07 -5.84 -0.53
N ASP A 37 1.52 -6.76 -1.33
CA ASP A 37 1.86 -8.18 -1.34
C ASP A 37 3.28 -8.43 -1.84
N VAL A 38 3.76 -7.69 -2.85
CA VAL A 38 5.12 -7.84 -3.42
C VAL A 38 6.17 -6.95 -2.76
N GLY A 39 5.77 -6.06 -1.85
CA GLY A 39 6.63 -5.55 -0.79
C GLY A 39 7.60 -4.41 -1.11
N PRO A 40 7.20 -3.28 -1.74
CA PRO A 40 7.90 -2.01 -1.56
C PRO A 40 7.61 -1.42 -0.15
N ASN A 41 7.59 -2.27 0.88
CA ASN A 41 7.31 -1.88 2.26
C ASN A 41 8.63 -1.67 3.00
N PRO A 42 8.73 -0.63 3.84
CA PRO A 42 9.97 -0.35 4.55
C PRO A 42 10.35 -1.41 5.60
N ASP A 43 9.44 -2.28 6.04
CA ASP A 43 9.63 -3.23 7.15
C ASP A 43 9.57 -4.72 6.76
N SER A 44 9.39 -5.03 5.47
CA SER A 44 9.20 -6.40 5.02
C SER A 44 9.69 -6.61 3.59
N LEU A 45 10.11 -7.85 3.34
CA LEU A 45 10.33 -8.41 2.00
C LEU A 45 8.98 -8.85 1.40
N PRO A 46 8.93 -9.18 0.09
CA PRO A 46 7.71 -9.63 -0.56
C PRO A 46 7.00 -10.73 0.25
N GLY A 47 5.68 -10.80 0.23
CA GLY A 47 4.91 -11.75 1.02
C GLY A 47 4.93 -11.51 2.53
N TYR A 48 5.25 -10.31 3.01
CA TYR A 48 5.32 -10.04 4.45
C TYR A 48 6.37 -10.89 5.18
N TYR A 49 7.46 -11.26 4.50
CA TYR A 49 8.62 -11.84 5.18
C TYR A 49 9.33 -10.72 5.94
N GLY A 50 9.70 -10.95 7.20
CA GLY A 50 10.43 -9.95 7.99
C GLY A 50 11.85 -9.69 7.45
N LEU A 51 12.43 -8.54 7.78
CA LEU A 51 13.81 -8.17 7.44
C LEU A 51 14.83 -8.92 8.33
N ALA A 52 15.00 -10.22 8.10
CA ALA A 52 15.93 -11.07 8.84
C ALA A 52 16.79 -11.89 7.87
N ALA A 53 18.00 -12.27 8.29
CA ALA A 53 18.93 -13.07 7.48
C ALA A 53 18.28 -14.29 6.81
N GLY A 54 17.41 -15.01 7.53
CA GLY A 54 16.69 -16.17 6.98
C GLY A 54 15.76 -15.81 5.82
N SER A 55 15.01 -14.71 5.95
CA SER A 55 14.13 -14.19 4.89
C SER A 55 14.91 -13.70 3.68
N TRP A 56 16.04 -13.04 3.91
CA TRP A 56 16.91 -12.59 2.83
C TRP A 56 17.57 -13.75 2.09
N LYS A 57 18.00 -14.81 2.80
CA LYS A 57 18.51 -16.03 2.16
C LYS A 57 17.43 -16.77 1.35
N HIS A 58 16.19 -16.76 1.84
CA HIS A 58 15.04 -17.24 1.05
C HIS A 58 14.92 -16.48 -0.27
N TYR A 59 14.89 -15.14 -0.21
CA TYR A 59 14.76 -14.33 -1.42
C TYR A 59 15.99 -14.35 -2.33
N ALA A 60 17.21 -14.42 -1.78
CA ALA A 60 18.43 -14.67 -2.55
C ALA A 60 18.30 -15.96 -3.39
N THR A 61 17.77 -17.02 -2.80
CA THR A 61 17.51 -18.29 -3.48
C THR A 61 16.41 -18.18 -4.55
N VAL A 62 15.34 -17.43 -4.25
CA VAL A 62 14.23 -17.17 -5.20
C VAL A 62 14.73 -16.39 -6.41
N TRP A 63 15.46 -15.29 -6.18
CA TRP A 63 16.01 -14.41 -7.21
C TRP A 63 17.23 -15.00 -7.94
N GLY A 64 17.84 -16.06 -7.40
CA GLY A 64 19.07 -16.63 -7.99
C GLY A 64 20.28 -15.70 -7.86
N VAL A 65 20.28 -14.83 -6.84
CA VAL A 65 21.34 -13.85 -6.58
C VAL A 65 22.08 -14.26 -5.31
N ASP A 66 23.41 -14.11 -5.30
CA ASP A 66 24.21 -14.42 -4.13
C ASP A 66 23.84 -13.52 -2.93
N TYR A 67 23.69 -14.15 -1.76
CA TYR A 67 23.29 -13.45 -0.54
C TYR A 67 24.34 -12.42 -0.09
N GLU A 68 25.64 -12.73 -0.20
CA GLU A 68 26.69 -11.80 0.20
C GLU A 68 26.82 -10.64 -0.80
N TRP A 69 26.52 -10.86 -2.09
CA TRP A 69 26.36 -9.78 -3.06
C TRP A 69 25.25 -8.80 -2.65
N ILE A 70 24.05 -9.31 -2.31
CA ILE A 70 22.91 -8.48 -1.88
C ILE A 70 23.30 -7.69 -0.64
N LYS A 71 23.86 -8.37 0.37
CA LYS A 71 24.30 -7.76 1.62
C LYS A 71 25.35 -6.67 1.39
N GLY A 72 26.25 -6.87 0.43
CA GLY A 72 27.25 -5.89 0.01
C GLY A 72 26.68 -4.66 -0.72
N ARG A 73 25.36 -4.56 -0.92
CA ARG A 73 24.68 -3.33 -1.40
C ARG A 73 24.17 -2.45 -0.27
N TYR A 74 24.22 -2.92 0.97
CA TYR A 74 23.75 -2.16 2.14
C TYR A 74 24.93 -1.61 2.93
N ALA A 75 24.71 -0.45 3.55
CA ALA A 75 25.60 0.02 4.61
C ALA A 75 25.58 -0.96 5.80
N PRO A 76 26.63 -0.99 6.63
CA PRO A 76 26.70 -1.88 7.78
C PRO A 76 25.44 -1.79 8.66
N ASN A 77 24.87 -2.95 9.02
CA ASN A 77 23.69 -3.09 9.88
C ASN A 77 22.38 -2.47 9.35
N MET A 78 22.28 -2.14 8.04
CA MET A 78 21.07 -1.52 7.47
C MET A 78 20.12 -2.48 6.77
N MET A 79 20.61 -3.62 6.28
CA MET A 79 19.83 -4.60 5.49
C MET A 79 18.64 -5.19 6.26
N GLU A 80 18.78 -5.38 7.57
CA GLU A 80 17.77 -5.98 8.45
C GLU A 80 16.94 -4.95 9.22
N LYS A 81 17.18 -3.65 8.99
CA LYS A 81 16.47 -2.56 9.66
C LYS A 81 15.35 -2.02 8.77
N SER A 82 14.19 -1.77 9.37
CA SER A 82 13.10 -1.06 8.71
C SER A 82 13.56 0.27 8.13
N GLY A 83 13.11 0.59 6.92
CA GLY A 83 13.29 1.86 6.21
C GLY A 83 12.50 3.01 6.83
N THR A 84 12.57 4.17 6.19
CA THR A 84 11.65 5.29 6.45
C THR A 84 10.35 5.07 5.66
N THR A 85 9.21 5.40 6.25
CA THR A 85 7.91 5.31 5.56
C THR A 85 7.74 6.42 4.52
N VAL A 86 6.96 6.13 3.47
CA VAL A 86 6.66 7.13 2.43
C VAL A 86 6.11 8.44 3.01
N SER A 87 5.20 8.36 4.00
CA SER A 87 4.64 9.52 4.70
C SER A 87 5.65 10.42 5.43
N ARG A 88 6.89 9.95 5.59
CA ARG A 88 7.95 10.64 6.34
C ARG A 88 9.19 10.91 5.49
N TRP A 89 9.14 10.70 4.17
CA TRP A 89 10.29 10.95 3.29
C TRP A 89 10.80 12.38 3.38
N VAL A 90 9.87 13.34 3.56
CA VAL A 90 10.16 14.78 3.72
C VAL A 90 11.11 15.01 4.89
N ASP A 91 10.87 14.35 6.02
CA ASP A 91 11.72 14.48 7.20
C ASP A 91 13.07 13.79 7.00
N ALA A 92 13.12 12.66 6.28
CA ALA A 92 14.39 12.01 5.97
C ALA A 92 15.33 12.86 5.10
N VAL A 93 14.80 13.87 4.40
CA VAL A 93 15.57 14.88 3.66
C VAL A 93 15.93 16.08 4.55
N LEU A 94 14.97 16.57 5.33
CA LEU A 94 15.08 17.83 6.07
C LEU A 94 15.81 17.71 7.41
N GLU A 95 15.70 16.56 8.07
CA GLU A 95 16.32 16.32 9.36
C GLU A 95 17.84 16.26 9.25
N LYS A 96 18.49 16.61 10.36
CA LYS A 96 19.96 16.54 10.46
C LYS A 96 20.40 15.07 10.51
N ASN A 97 21.59 14.79 9.97
CA ASN A 97 22.13 13.42 9.92
C ASN A 97 22.26 12.77 11.31
N ASP A 98 22.53 13.55 12.36
CA ASP A 98 22.63 13.07 13.75
C ASP A 98 21.27 12.76 14.40
N MET A 99 20.16 13.14 13.73
CA MET A 99 18.80 12.91 14.19
C MET A 99 18.13 11.71 13.51
N ILE A 100 18.75 11.10 12.50
CA ILE A 100 18.17 9.97 11.75
C ILE A 100 18.98 8.69 11.98
N ASP A 101 18.32 7.52 11.95
CA ASP A 101 19.00 6.21 12.09
C ASP A 101 19.57 5.70 10.76
N GLN A 102 20.36 6.57 10.11
CA GLN A 102 21.17 6.27 8.93
C GLN A 102 22.28 7.33 8.78
N GLN A 103 23.33 7.02 8.02
CA GLN A 103 24.53 7.86 7.96
C GLN A 103 24.28 9.26 7.37
N THR A 104 23.38 9.37 6.39
CA THR A 104 23.12 10.62 5.66
C THR A 104 21.64 10.80 5.42
N SER A 105 21.18 12.06 5.41
CA SER A 105 19.85 12.40 4.94
C SER A 105 19.64 11.94 3.49
N VAL A 106 18.38 11.71 3.13
CA VAL A 106 18.00 11.29 1.78
C VAL A 106 18.39 12.37 0.77
N LYS A 107 19.13 11.96 -0.27
CA LYS A 107 19.65 12.83 -1.33
C LYS A 107 18.96 12.65 -2.68
N GLY A 108 18.51 11.43 -2.95
CA GLY A 108 17.81 11.07 -4.18
C GLY A 108 16.41 10.56 -3.88
N LEU A 109 15.43 10.94 -4.70
CA LEU A 109 14.05 10.45 -4.59
C LEU A 109 13.50 10.07 -5.96
N PHE A 110 12.84 8.92 -6.03
CA PHE A 110 12.06 8.48 -7.17
C PHE A 110 10.57 8.60 -6.82
N PHE A 111 9.87 9.48 -7.52
CA PHE A 111 8.42 9.56 -7.54
C PHE A 111 7.92 8.76 -8.74
N TRP A 112 7.62 7.47 -8.52
CA TRP A 112 7.23 6.54 -9.58
C TRP A 112 5.76 6.18 -9.43
N GLY A 113 4.90 6.66 -10.34
CA GLY A 113 3.45 6.46 -10.30
C GLY A 113 2.83 6.94 -8.98
N HIS A 114 3.29 8.09 -8.46
CA HIS A 114 2.93 8.56 -7.13
C HIS A 114 2.64 10.07 -7.12
N ALA A 115 1.57 10.46 -6.42
CA ALA A 115 1.10 11.84 -6.42
C ALA A 115 1.54 12.59 -5.15
N PRO A 116 2.13 13.80 -5.25
CA PRO A 116 2.61 14.56 -4.10
C PRO A 116 1.45 15.17 -3.31
N ASN A 117 0.35 15.55 -3.97
CA ASN A 117 -0.85 16.07 -3.33
C ASN A 117 -1.59 15.02 -2.49
N SER A 118 -1.18 13.75 -2.53
CA SER A 118 -1.66 12.71 -1.60
C SER A 118 -0.90 12.68 -0.26
N GLN A 119 0.20 13.43 -0.13
CA GLN A 119 1.07 13.45 1.05
C GLN A 119 0.91 14.78 1.82
N THR A 120 0.85 14.73 3.15
CA THR A 120 0.68 15.90 4.02
C THR A 120 1.89 16.82 4.01
N ARG A 121 1.72 18.02 4.59
CA ARG A 121 2.78 19.01 4.80
C ARG A 121 3.41 19.50 3.50
N GLY A 122 2.58 19.93 2.54
CA GLY A 122 3.02 20.41 1.22
C GLY A 122 4.16 21.44 1.28
N LEU A 123 4.12 22.40 2.20
CA LEU A 123 5.20 23.39 2.37
C LEU A 123 6.55 22.74 2.70
N ASP A 124 6.57 21.80 3.64
CA ASP A 124 7.78 21.03 3.97
C ASP A 124 8.24 20.18 2.79
N MET A 125 7.29 19.59 2.07
CA MET A 125 7.56 18.78 0.90
C MET A 125 8.28 19.57 -0.19
N LYS A 126 7.83 20.80 -0.48
CA LYS A 126 8.52 21.70 -1.42
C LYS A 126 9.93 22.01 -0.94
N ARG A 127 10.12 22.31 0.35
CA ARG A 127 11.46 22.50 0.94
C ARG A 127 12.35 21.28 0.76
N ALA A 128 11.82 20.08 1.01
CA ALA A 128 12.56 18.84 0.81
C ALA A 128 12.94 18.63 -0.66
N MET A 129 12.01 18.82 -1.60
CA MET A 129 12.28 18.74 -3.05
C MET A 129 13.37 19.72 -3.50
N ASN A 130 13.47 20.89 -2.86
CA ASN A 130 14.52 21.87 -3.16
C ASN A 130 15.91 21.43 -2.66
N LYS A 131 15.99 20.59 -1.63
CA LYS A 131 17.26 20.13 -1.04
C LYS A 131 17.82 18.84 -1.65
N LEU A 132 17.03 18.11 -2.43
CA LEU A 132 17.48 16.88 -3.09
C LEU A 132 18.64 17.17 -4.06
N ASP A 133 19.54 16.19 -4.22
CA ASP A 133 20.53 16.15 -5.29
C ASP A 133 19.94 15.55 -6.57
N LEU A 134 18.97 14.64 -6.41
CA LEU A 134 18.29 13.95 -7.51
C LEU A 134 16.79 13.80 -7.22
N LEU A 135 15.96 14.20 -8.17
CA LEU A 135 14.53 13.88 -8.21
C LEU A 135 14.20 13.26 -9.56
N VAL A 136 13.71 12.03 -9.56
CA VAL A 136 13.22 11.36 -10.78
C VAL A 136 11.72 11.15 -10.64
N VAL A 137 10.97 11.65 -11.61
CA VAL A 137 9.53 11.46 -11.72
C VAL A 137 9.27 10.51 -12.88
N VAL A 138 8.59 9.40 -12.63
CA VAL A 138 8.23 8.41 -13.65
C VAL A 138 6.72 8.25 -13.62
N ASP A 139 6.05 8.71 -14.67
CA ASP A 139 4.59 8.79 -14.70
C ASP A 139 4.11 8.89 -16.16
N PRO A 140 2.94 8.31 -16.52
CA PRO A 140 2.31 8.56 -17.81
C PRO A 140 1.78 9.99 -17.98
N TYR A 141 1.53 10.71 -16.88
CA TYR A 141 1.06 12.10 -16.91
C TYR A 141 2.08 13.03 -16.21
N PRO A 142 2.41 14.21 -16.75
CA PRO A 142 3.25 15.17 -16.03
C PRO A 142 2.59 15.60 -14.71
N SER A 143 3.07 15.00 -13.62
CA SER A 143 2.41 15.07 -12.34
C SER A 143 2.59 16.43 -11.66
N ALA A 144 1.77 16.68 -10.64
CA ALA A 144 1.97 17.83 -9.74
C ALA A 144 3.40 17.92 -9.19
N THR A 145 4.13 16.80 -9.11
CA THR A 145 5.54 16.77 -8.69
C THR A 145 6.43 17.56 -9.64
N ALA A 146 6.21 17.44 -10.94
CA ALA A 146 7.00 18.16 -11.95
C ALA A 146 6.84 19.68 -11.78
N ALA A 147 5.61 20.16 -11.65
CA ALA A 147 5.32 21.57 -11.43
C ALA A 147 5.86 22.07 -10.07
N MET A 148 5.70 21.29 -8.99
CA MET A 148 6.26 21.62 -7.68
C MET A 148 7.79 21.64 -7.70
N ALA A 149 8.45 20.77 -8.47
CA ALA A 149 9.90 20.76 -8.60
C ALA A 149 10.40 22.00 -9.36
N ALA A 150 9.70 22.41 -10.42
CA ALA A 150 10.05 23.53 -11.30
C ALA A 150 9.69 24.92 -10.74
N MET A 151 8.68 25.03 -9.87
CA MET A 151 8.30 26.33 -9.31
C MET A 151 9.40 26.92 -8.39
N PRO A 152 9.47 28.26 -8.24
CA PRO A 152 10.40 28.95 -7.35
C PRO A 152 10.34 28.44 -5.91
N PRO A 153 11.44 28.56 -5.14
CA PRO A 153 11.39 28.35 -3.70
C PRO A 153 10.50 29.41 -3.03
N ALA A 154 10.04 29.12 -1.82
CA ALA A 154 9.42 30.15 -0.98
C ALA A 154 10.47 31.21 -0.58
N GLU A 155 10.01 32.38 -0.16
CA GLU A 155 10.90 33.43 0.35
C GLU A 155 11.76 32.89 1.50
N GLY A 156 13.08 33.09 1.41
CA GLY A 156 14.06 32.59 2.38
C GLY A 156 14.51 31.14 2.18
N ASP A 157 13.87 30.38 1.28
CA ASP A 157 14.32 29.04 0.90
C ASP A 157 15.21 29.11 -0.37
N GLU A 158 16.14 28.17 -0.49
CA GLU A 158 17.00 28.03 -1.68
C GLU A 158 16.80 26.67 -2.36
N VAL A 159 17.00 26.64 -3.68
CA VAL A 159 17.09 25.40 -4.44
C VAL A 159 18.56 24.97 -4.45
N ASN A 160 18.82 23.70 -4.13
CA ASN A 160 20.13 23.09 -4.27
C ASN A 160 20.63 23.29 -5.71
N LYS A 161 21.75 24.00 -5.86
CA LYS A 161 22.33 24.37 -7.16
C LYS A 161 22.80 23.15 -7.97
N ASN A 162 23.03 22.02 -7.30
CA ASN A 162 23.46 20.77 -7.92
C ASN A 162 22.30 19.80 -8.15
N ARG A 163 21.05 20.22 -7.90
CA ARG A 163 19.87 19.37 -8.05
C ARG A 163 19.63 19.01 -9.50
N ASN A 164 19.47 17.72 -9.77
CA ASN A 164 19.02 17.19 -11.05
C ASN A 164 17.57 16.72 -10.94
N VAL A 165 16.73 17.14 -11.88
CA VAL A 165 15.33 16.72 -11.95
C VAL A 165 15.06 16.09 -13.31
N TYR A 166 14.52 14.87 -13.32
CA TYR A 166 14.16 14.13 -14.52
C TYR A 166 12.68 13.80 -14.48
N LEU A 167 12.00 13.95 -15.62
CA LEU A 167 10.65 13.46 -15.84
C LEU A 167 10.73 12.43 -16.98
N LEU A 168 10.34 11.19 -16.69
CA LEU A 168 10.41 10.06 -17.62
C LEU A 168 9.00 9.63 -17.99
N PRO A 169 8.67 9.55 -19.29
CA PRO A 169 7.34 9.14 -19.75
C PRO A 169 7.17 7.63 -19.61
N ALA A 170 6.31 7.22 -18.69
CA ALA A 170 5.92 5.83 -18.53
C ALA A 170 4.62 5.51 -19.30
N THR A 171 4.34 4.24 -19.49
CA THR A 171 3.06 3.79 -20.06
C THR A 171 1.93 3.78 -19.05
N THR A 172 0.71 3.99 -19.53
CA THR A 172 -0.52 3.63 -18.82
C THR A 172 -0.73 2.11 -18.78
N GLN A 173 -1.69 1.66 -17.97
CA GLN A 173 -2.13 0.27 -17.89
C GLN A 173 -2.67 -0.29 -19.21
N PHE A 174 -3.07 0.56 -20.16
CA PHE A 174 -3.61 0.14 -21.46
C PHE A 174 -2.51 -0.14 -22.51
N GLU A 175 -1.28 0.33 -22.23
CA GLU A 175 -0.12 0.24 -23.11
C GLU A 175 0.85 -0.89 -22.71
N THR A 176 0.53 -1.62 -21.65
CA THR A 176 1.36 -2.70 -21.08
C THR A 176 0.54 -3.94 -20.73
N THR A 177 1.22 -5.04 -20.38
CA THR A 177 0.63 -6.30 -19.92
C THR A 177 1.09 -6.59 -18.50
N GLY A 178 0.28 -7.27 -17.70
CA GLY A 178 0.60 -7.47 -16.30
C GLY A 178 -0.45 -8.22 -15.52
N SER A 179 -0.21 -8.42 -14.23
CA SER A 179 -1.22 -8.87 -13.29
C SER A 179 -1.44 -7.82 -12.21
N ALA A 180 -2.69 -7.63 -11.80
CA ALA A 180 -3.06 -6.78 -10.68
C ALA A 180 -3.93 -7.52 -9.66
N THR A 181 -3.72 -7.25 -8.37
CA THR A 181 -4.49 -7.82 -7.27
C THR A 181 -5.52 -6.82 -6.77
N ALA A 182 -6.80 -7.18 -6.89
CA ALA A 182 -7.92 -6.38 -6.43
C ALA A 182 -8.12 -6.47 -4.90
N SER A 183 -9.00 -5.62 -4.36
CA SER A 183 -9.28 -5.54 -2.91
C SER A 183 -9.81 -6.85 -2.30
N ASN A 184 -10.45 -7.71 -3.09
CA ASN A 184 -10.92 -9.02 -2.67
C ASN A 184 -9.82 -10.11 -2.77
N ARG A 185 -8.56 -9.70 -3.01
CA ARG A 185 -7.37 -10.53 -3.20
C ARG A 185 -7.35 -11.35 -4.49
N SER A 186 -8.30 -11.13 -5.40
CA SER A 186 -8.31 -11.76 -6.73
C SER A 186 -7.29 -11.09 -7.63
N LEU A 187 -6.46 -11.89 -8.29
CA LEU A 187 -5.50 -11.47 -9.29
C LEU A 187 -6.14 -11.53 -10.67
N GLN A 188 -5.88 -10.53 -11.49
CA GLN A 188 -6.39 -10.48 -12.86
C GLN A 188 -5.25 -10.20 -13.81
N TRP A 189 -5.19 -10.95 -14.90
CA TRP A 189 -4.27 -10.64 -15.99
C TRP A 189 -4.83 -9.47 -16.82
N ARG A 190 -3.97 -8.55 -17.20
CA ARG A 190 -4.26 -7.39 -18.05
C ARG A 190 -3.48 -7.54 -19.34
N GLU A 191 -4.16 -7.33 -20.46
CA GLU A 191 -3.57 -7.38 -21.78
C GLU A 191 -3.32 -5.96 -22.29
N LYS A 192 -2.31 -5.82 -23.14
CA LYS A 192 -2.03 -4.59 -23.86
C LYS A 192 -3.17 -4.31 -24.85
N VAL A 193 -3.75 -3.12 -24.76
CA VAL A 193 -4.87 -2.68 -25.61
C VAL A 193 -4.36 -1.86 -26.81
N ILE A 194 -3.39 -0.99 -26.57
CA ILE A 194 -2.74 -0.16 -27.59
C ILE A 194 -1.22 -0.22 -27.43
N ASP A 195 -0.47 0.09 -28.48
CA ASP A 195 0.98 0.27 -28.35
C ASP A 195 1.31 1.54 -27.55
N PRO A 196 2.43 1.55 -26.79
CA PRO A 196 2.91 2.76 -26.10
C PRO A 196 2.96 3.97 -27.04
N LEU A 197 2.33 5.06 -26.59
CA LEU A 197 2.24 6.30 -27.35
C LEU A 197 3.52 7.13 -27.21
N PHE A 198 3.82 7.90 -28.26
CA PHE A 198 4.93 8.85 -28.29
C PHE A 198 6.27 8.20 -27.89
N GLU A 199 6.91 8.74 -26.86
CA GLU A 199 8.18 8.27 -26.31
C GLU A 199 7.99 7.50 -25.00
N SER A 200 6.76 7.11 -24.65
CA SER A 200 6.47 6.36 -23.44
C SER A 200 7.06 4.95 -23.51
N VAL A 201 7.59 4.50 -22.36
CA VAL A 201 8.23 3.19 -22.22
C VAL A 201 7.65 2.46 -21.01
N PRO A 202 7.38 1.14 -21.10
CA PRO A 202 6.88 0.38 -19.96
C PRO A 202 7.80 0.41 -18.73
N ASP A 203 7.21 0.43 -17.54
CA ASP A 203 7.95 0.60 -16.28
C ASP A 203 9.06 -0.44 -16.08
N HIS A 204 8.79 -1.71 -16.36
CA HIS A 204 9.78 -2.79 -16.21
C HIS A 204 10.94 -2.67 -17.19
N VAL A 205 10.74 -2.03 -18.35
CA VAL A 205 11.80 -1.72 -19.32
C VAL A 205 12.65 -0.56 -18.80
N ILE A 206 12.03 0.49 -18.27
CA ILE A 206 12.73 1.61 -17.61
C ILE A 206 13.58 1.08 -16.45
N MET A 207 13.02 0.20 -15.60
CA MET A 207 13.73 -0.43 -14.49
C MET A 207 14.94 -1.26 -14.95
N GLN A 208 14.77 -2.07 -16.01
CA GLN A 208 15.88 -2.85 -16.58
C GLN A 208 16.98 -1.95 -17.13
N ALA A 209 16.63 -0.88 -17.85
CA ALA A 209 17.60 0.06 -18.40
C ALA A 209 18.39 0.79 -17.31
N PHE A 210 17.72 1.20 -16.23
CA PHE A 210 18.39 1.74 -15.05
C PHE A 210 19.37 0.73 -14.44
N ALA A 211 18.94 -0.51 -14.24
CA ALA A 211 19.78 -1.54 -13.65
C ALA A 211 21.00 -1.87 -14.52
N ASP A 212 20.85 -1.96 -15.84
CA ASP A 212 21.96 -2.15 -16.78
C ASP A 212 22.94 -0.95 -16.70
N ARG A 213 22.42 0.28 -16.65
CA ARG A 213 23.25 1.50 -16.58
C ARG A 213 24.01 1.63 -15.26
N LEU A 214 23.44 1.11 -14.18
CA LEU A 214 24.05 1.07 -12.83
C LEU A 214 24.89 -0.20 -12.59
N GLY A 215 24.94 -1.13 -13.56
CA GLY A 215 25.82 -2.30 -13.53
C GLY A 215 25.29 -3.50 -12.74
N PHE A 216 23.99 -3.58 -12.45
CA PHE A 216 23.35 -4.72 -11.76
C PHE A 216 22.17 -5.35 -12.53
N GLY A 217 22.04 -5.03 -13.83
CA GLY A 217 20.93 -5.52 -14.65
C GLY A 217 20.96 -7.04 -14.90
N LYS A 218 22.09 -7.71 -14.65
CA LYS A 218 22.17 -9.18 -14.63
C LYS A 218 21.50 -9.75 -13.38
N GLU A 219 21.79 -9.18 -12.22
CA GLU A 219 21.25 -9.58 -10.92
C GLU A 219 19.75 -9.26 -10.79
N LEU A 220 19.27 -8.18 -11.41
CA LEU A 220 17.84 -7.85 -11.42
C LEU A 220 17.00 -8.91 -12.15
N SER A 221 17.54 -9.46 -13.24
CA SER A 221 16.75 -10.23 -14.22
C SER A 221 17.32 -11.62 -14.49
N VAL A 222 17.90 -12.24 -13.45
CA VAL A 222 18.51 -13.59 -13.52
C VAL A 222 17.53 -14.63 -14.05
N ASN A 223 16.29 -14.60 -13.56
CA ASN A 223 15.26 -15.59 -13.88
C ASN A 223 14.33 -15.15 -15.01
N TYR A 224 14.58 -14.01 -15.66
CA TYR A 224 13.67 -13.46 -16.63
C TYR A 224 14.07 -13.84 -18.04
N LYS A 225 13.10 -14.32 -18.81
CA LYS A 225 13.25 -14.33 -20.26
C LYS A 225 13.29 -12.87 -20.72
N MET A 226 14.33 -12.53 -21.48
CA MET A 226 14.50 -11.19 -22.04
C MET A 226 13.96 -11.15 -23.46
N LEU A 227 13.11 -10.17 -23.75
CA LEU A 227 12.59 -9.84 -25.07
C LEU A 227 13.40 -8.69 -25.67
N ASN A 228 13.43 -8.61 -26.99
CA ASN A 228 13.94 -7.46 -27.73
C ASN A 228 12.74 -6.68 -28.25
N SER A 229 12.48 -5.52 -27.66
CA SER A 229 11.27 -4.74 -27.94
C SER A 229 11.61 -3.36 -28.43
N LYS A 230 10.75 -2.79 -29.27
CA LYS A 230 10.94 -1.45 -29.81
C LYS A 230 9.92 -0.48 -29.20
N PHE A 231 10.41 0.48 -28.43
CA PHE A 231 9.62 1.55 -27.81
C PHE A 231 10.34 2.89 -28.04
N ALA A 232 9.59 3.97 -28.23
CA ALA A 232 10.16 5.30 -28.49
C ALA A 232 11.21 5.31 -29.64
N GLY A 233 10.99 4.49 -30.68
CA GLY A 233 11.93 4.35 -31.80
C GLY A 233 13.24 3.60 -31.50
N GLN A 234 13.47 3.17 -30.25
CA GLN A 234 14.70 2.53 -29.79
C GLN A 234 14.50 1.04 -29.47
N GLN A 235 15.58 0.26 -29.54
CA GLN A 235 15.58 -1.15 -29.13
C GLN A 235 15.86 -1.25 -27.64
N TRP A 236 15.06 -2.03 -26.94
CA TRP A 236 15.12 -2.23 -25.51
C TRP A 236 15.21 -3.69 -25.14
N LYS A 237 15.94 -3.95 -24.05
CA LYS A 237 15.95 -5.24 -23.37
C LYS A 237 14.78 -5.27 -22.40
N GLU A 238 13.74 -6.03 -22.72
CA GLU A 238 12.49 -6.08 -21.95
C GLU A 238 12.39 -7.37 -21.13
N PRO A 239 12.24 -7.30 -19.79
CA PRO A 239 11.84 -8.47 -19.01
C PRO A 239 10.46 -9.00 -19.42
N GLU A 240 10.33 -10.29 -19.70
CA GLU A 240 9.03 -10.91 -19.95
C GLU A 240 8.19 -10.93 -18.66
N ILE A 241 7.01 -10.32 -18.70
CA ILE A 241 6.11 -10.13 -17.54
C ILE A 241 5.68 -11.46 -16.91
N GLU A 242 5.44 -12.49 -17.72
CA GLU A 242 5.11 -13.82 -17.24
C GLU A 242 6.25 -14.42 -16.41
N SER A 243 7.51 -14.13 -16.76
CA SER A 243 8.67 -14.56 -15.97
C SER A 243 8.69 -13.88 -14.59
N ILE A 244 8.34 -12.59 -14.52
CA ILE A 244 8.24 -11.84 -13.26
C ILE A 244 7.17 -12.46 -12.35
N LEU A 245 5.96 -12.73 -12.88
CA LEU A 245 4.90 -13.35 -12.08
C LEU A 245 5.29 -14.75 -11.59
N ARG A 246 5.99 -15.54 -12.40
CA ARG A 246 6.48 -16.87 -11.96
C ARG A 246 7.52 -16.76 -10.86
N GLU A 247 8.39 -15.75 -10.88
CA GLU A 247 9.32 -15.51 -9.78
C GLU A 247 8.59 -15.11 -8.48
N ILE A 248 7.58 -14.23 -8.58
CA ILE A 248 6.70 -13.89 -7.45
C ILE A 248 6.06 -15.17 -6.89
N ASN A 249 5.47 -16.00 -7.75
CA ASN A 249 4.83 -17.25 -7.35
C ASN A 249 5.78 -18.25 -6.68
N ARG A 250 7.07 -18.19 -7.01
CA ARG A 250 8.10 -19.05 -6.40
C ARG A 250 8.48 -18.61 -4.97
N GLY A 251 8.28 -17.34 -4.62
CA GLY A 251 8.75 -16.77 -3.34
C GLY A 251 7.65 -16.48 -2.30
N VAL A 252 6.44 -16.13 -2.73
CA VAL A 252 5.40 -15.52 -1.88
C VAL A 252 4.50 -16.56 -1.20
N TRP A 253 5.13 -17.50 -0.48
CA TRP A 253 4.47 -18.64 0.16
C TRP A 253 3.60 -18.27 1.36
N THR A 254 4.00 -17.30 2.16
CA THR A 254 3.36 -16.85 3.43
C THR A 254 1.89 -16.44 3.32
N ILE A 255 1.44 -16.03 2.13
CA ILE A 255 0.07 -15.63 1.85
C ILE A 255 -0.58 -16.48 0.76
N GLY A 256 0.13 -17.49 0.23
CA GLY A 256 -0.36 -18.33 -0.85
C GLY A 256 -0.55 -17.54 -2.15
N TYR A 257 0.38 -16.63 -2.47
CA TYR A 257 0.45 -16.00 -3.79
C TYR A 257 1.38 -16.85 -4.67
N THR A 258 1.06 -18.14 -4.79
CA THR A 258 1.93 -19.16 -5.41
C THR A 258 1.23 -19.97 -6.49
N GLY A 259 -0.07 -20.20 -6.36
CA GLY A 259 -0.84 -20.95 -7.33
C GLY A 259 -1.25 -20.15 -8.58
N GLN A 260 -1.07 -18.82 -8.59
CA GLN A 260 -1.60 -17.95 -9.64
C GLN A 260 -0.66 -17.76 -10.83
N THR A 261 -0.41 -18.83 -11.59
CA THR A 261 0.48 -18.73 -12.75
C THR A 261 -0.11 -17.86 -13.86
N PRO A 262 0.73 -17.28 -14.74
CA PRO A 262 0.25 -16.54 -15.91
C PRO A 262 -0.78 -17.31 -16.74
N GLU A 263 -0.59 -18.61 -16.92
CA GLU A 263 -1.48 -19.47 -17.70
C GLU A 263 -2.88 -19.54 -17.08
N ARG A 264 -2.96 -19.79 -15.77
CA ARG A 264 -4.24 -19.86 -15.06
C ARG A 264 -4.97 -18.52 -15.09
N LEU A 265 -4.26 -17.42 -14.83
CA LEU A 265 -4.87 -16.09 -14.84
C LEU A 265 -5.37 -15.70 -16.23
N LYS A 266 -4.58 -15.96 -17.28
CA LYS A 266 -5.00 -15.71 -18.66
C LYS A 266 -6.18 -16.60 -19.09
N ALA A 267 -6.21 -17.86 -18.65
CA ALA A 267 -7.35 -18.75 -18.85
C ALA A 267 -8.62 -18.19 -18.19
N HIS A 268 -8.52 -17.67 -16.96
CA HIS A 268 -9.65 -17.02 -16.28
C HIS A 268 -10.17 -15.81 -17.06
N MET A 269 -9.28 -14.99 -17.63
CA MET A 269 -9.68 -13.83 -18.44
C MET A 269 -10.41 -14.25 -19.73
N ARG A 270 -9.87 -15.23 -20.48
CA ARG A 270 -10.52 -15.75 -21.69
C ARG A 270 -11.85 -16.45 -21.42
N MET A 271 -11.96 -17.08 -20.25
CA MET A 271 -13.13 -17.85 -19.86
C MET A 271 -14.03 -17.13 -18.85
N VAL A 272 -13.97 -15.79 -18.74
CA VAL A 272 -14.69 -15.04 -17.70
C VAL A 272 -16.20 -15.40 -17.60
N GLY A 273 -16.83 -15.75 -18.73
CA GLY A 273 -18.24 -16.15 -18.79
C GLY A 273 -18.61 -17.45 -18.06
N VAL A 274 -17.64 -18.31 -17.70
CA VAL A 274 -17.93 -19.55 -16.95
C VAL A 274 -18.02 -19.33 -15.44
N PHE A 275 -17.59 -18.16 -14.95
CA PHE A 275 -17.62 -17.83 -13.54
C PHE A 275 -18.96 -17.20 -13.16
N ASP A 276 -19.52 -17.64 -12.04
CA ASP A 276 -20.74 -17.06 -11.51
C ASP A 276 -20.47 -15.65 -10.95
N PRO A 277 -21.20 -14.60 -11.35
CA PRO A 277 -20.88 -13.22 -10.96
C PRO A 277 -21.12 -12.92 -9.48
N LYS A 278 -21.85 -13.78 -8.75
CA LYS A 278 -22.14 -13.59 -7.32
C LYS A 278 -21.16 -14.35 -6.44
N THR A 279 -20.91 -15.60 -6.78
CA THR A 279 -20.04 -16.49 -5.99
C THR A 279 -18.60 -16.49 -6.47
N LEU A 280 -18.36 -15.97 -7.66
CA LEU A 280 -17.09 -16.03 -8.42
C LEU A 280 -16.63 -17.45 -8.73
N LYS A 281 -17.43 -18.48 -8.45
CA LYS A 281 -17.03 -19.88 -8.66
C LYS A 281 -17.26 -20.28 -10.12
N SER A 282 -16.29 -20.96 -10.71
CA SER A 282 -16.42 -21.53 -12.06
C SER A 282 -17.46 -22.64 -12.09
N ARG A 283 -18.30 -22.63 -13.13
CA ARG A 283 -19.24 -23.71 -13.49
C ARG A 283 -18.57 -24.83 -14.28
N GLY A 284 -17.27 -24.73 -14.56
CA GLY A 284 -16.49 -25.67 -15.36
C GLY A 284 -16.23 -25.18 -16.78
N GLY A 285 -15.19 -25.73 -17.40
CA GLY A 285 -14.79 -25.42 -18.77
C GLY A 285 -13.27 -25.50 -18.95
N VAL A 286 -12.85 -25.98 -20.12
CA VAL A 286 -11.44 -26.12 -20.51
C VAL A 286 -11.04 -24.95 -21.40
N ASP A 287 -9.98 -24.24 -21.01
CA ASP A 287 -9.46 -23.13 -21.77
C ASP A 287 -8.88 -23.62 -23.10
N PRO A 288 -9.33 -23.08 -24.25
CA PRO A 288 -8.95 -23.60 -25.57
C PRO A 288 -7.48 -23.36 -25.92
N VAL A 289 -6.79 -22.45 -25.21
CA VAL A 289 -5.39 -22.10 -25.48
C VAL A 289 -4.43 -22.93 -24.64
N THR A 290 -4.70 -23.06 -23.35
CA THR A 290 -3.80 -23.71 -22.39
C THR A 290 -4.24 -25.13 -22.01
N GLY A 291 -5.46 -25.53 -22.34
CA GLY A 291 -6.06 -26.79 -21.87
C GLY A 291 -6.39 -26.77 -20.38
N TYR A 292 -6.31 -25.61 -19.72
CA TYR A 292 -6.57 -25.50 -18.29
C TYR A 292 -8.06 -25.65 -17.98
N ASP A 293 -8.42 -26.64 -17.16
CA ASP A 293 -9.79 -26.81 -16.68
C ASP A 293 -10.05 -25.89 -15.47
N THR A 294 -10.98 -24.94 -15.64
CA THR A 294 -11.34 -23.97 -14.60
C THR A 294 -12.29 -24.52 -13.54
N ALA A 295 -12.78 -25.76 -13.67
CA ALA A 295 -13.78 -26.31 -12.75
C ALA A 295 -13.34 -26.22 -11.29
N GLY A 296 -14.19 -25.58 -10.48
CA GLY A 296 -13.98 -25.41 -9.04
C GLY A 296 -13.19 -24.17 -8.63
N ASP A 297 -12.48 -23.51 -9.55
CA ASP A 297 -11.75 -22.28 -9.26
C ASP A 297 -12.69 -21.13 -8.88
N TYR A 298 -12.18 -20.19 -8.10
CA TYR A 298 -12.76 -18.87 -7.97
C TYR A 298 -12.06 -17.89 -8.93
N TYR A 299 -12.83 -17.00 -9.54
CA TYR A 299 -12.32 -16.00 -10.48
C TYR A 299 -11.16 -15.21 -9.87
N GLY A 300 -10.08 -15.08 -10.63
CA GLY A 300 -8.82 -14.48 -10.19
C GLY A 300 -8.09 -15.17 -9.02
N LEU A 301 -8.44 -16.40 -8.64
CA LEU A 301 -7.68 -17.22 -7.66
C LEU A 301 -7.30 -16.45 -6.38
N PRO A 302 -8.28 -15.90 -5.64
CA PRO A 302 -8.04 -15.00 -4.53
C PRO A 302 -7.10 -15.63 -3.51
N TRP A 303 -6.02 -14.93 -3.15
CA TRP A 303 -5.06 -15.52 -2.22
C TRP A 303 -5.67 -15.60 -0.81
N PRO A 304 -5.41 -16.68 -0.04
CA PRO A 304 -4.49 -17.77 -0.37
C PRO A 304 -4.93 -18.70 -1.49
N CYS A 305 -3.99 -18.94 -2.41
CA CYS A 305 -3.98 -20.01 -3.40
C CYS A 305 -2.66 -20.76 -3.23
N TYR A 306 -2.62 -21.62 -2.22
CA TYR A 306 -1.40 -22.32 -1.81
C TYR A 306 -0.97 -23.38 -2.81
N GLY A 307 0.33 -23.70 -2.78
CA GLY A 307 0.92 -24.72 -3.61
C GLY A 307 1.36 -24.26 -4.98
N THR A 308 1.91 -25.21 -5.74
CA THR A 308 2.19 -25.05 -7.17
C THR A 308 0.89 -25.12 -7.98
N ALA A 309 0.93 -24.69 -9.23
CA ALA A 309 -0.22 -24.78 -10.15
C ALA A 309 -0.80 -26.20 -10.25
N ALA A 310 0.05 -27.22 -10.15
CA ALA A 310 -0.34 -28.63 -10.21
C ALA A 310 -1.26 -29.06 -9.05
N ILE A 311 -1.20 -28.38 -7.90
CA ILE A 311 -2.09 -28.62 -6.77
C ILE A 311 -3.52 -28.14 -7.08
N LYS A 312 -3.68 -27.21 -8.03
CA LYS A 312 -4.96 -26.67 -8.48
C LYS A 312 -5.83 -26.16 -7.31
N HIS A 313 -5.22 -25.46 -6.36
CA HIS A 313 -5.97 -24.81 -5.29
C HIS A 313 -6.90 -23.72 -5.90
N PRO A 314 -8.19 -23.65 -5.54
CA PRO A 314 -9.16 -22.80 -6.24
C PRO A 314 -9.07 -21.31 -5.86
N GLY A 315 -8.32 -21.00 -4.81
CA GLY A 315 -8.30 -19.70 -4.16
C GLY A 315 -9.28 -19.63 -3.00
N SER A 316 -9.09 -18.68 -2.09
CA SER A 316 -9.82 -18.51 -0.84
C SER A 316 -10.56 -17.16 -0.80
N PRO A 317 -11.76 -17.08 -1.41
CA PRO A 317 -12.52 -15.83 -1.49
C PRO A 317 -12.99 -15.34 -0.11
N ASN A 318 -13.38 -16.28 0.77
CA ASN A 318 -13.82 -15.99 2.13
C ASN A 318 -12.81 -16.58 3.12
N LEU A 319 -12.02 -15.71 3.75
CA LEU A 319 -11.05 -16.15 4.76
C LEU A 319 -11.75 -16.65 6.01
N TYR A 320 -11.14 -17.63 6.67
CA TYR A 320 -11.60 -18.16 7.97
C TYR A 320 -12.96 -18.87 7.91
N ASP A 321 -13.43 -19.25 6.72
CA ASP A 321 -14.61 -20.10 6.54
C ASP A 321 -14.26 -21.56 6.87
N THR A 322 -14.59 -21.97 8.10
CA THR A 322 -14.35 -23.33 8.59
C THR A 322 -15.34 -24.36 8.03
N SER A 323 -16.43 -23.94 7.39
CA SER A 323 -17.45 -24.85 6.83
C SER A 323 -16.97 -25.57 5.57
N LYS A 324 -15.89 -25.08 4.95
CA LYS A 324 -15.26 -25.63 3.75
C LYS A 324 -13.91 -26.27 4.07
N SER A 325 -13.52 -27.21 3.24
CA SER A 325 -12.16 -27.76 3.31
C SER A 325 -11.14 -26.77 2.77
N VAL A 326 -9.86 -26.94 3.15
CA VAL A 326 -8.77 -26.12 2.63
C VAL A 326 -8.70 -26.17 1.11
N MET A 327 -8.86 -27.37 0.53
CA MET A 327 -8.86 -27.58 -0.92
C MET A 327 -10.08 -26.99 -1.65
N GLU A 328 -11.07 -26.47 -0.93
CA GLU A 328 -12.23 -25.74 -1.49
C GLU A 328 -12.17 -24.23 -1.19
N GLY A 329 -11.01 -23.75 -0.71
CA GLY A 329 -10.79 -22.35 -0.34
C GLY A 329 -11.20 -21.98 1.08
N GLY A 330 -11.60 -22.95 1.92
CA GLY A 330 -11.90 -22.74 3.33
C GLY A 330 -10.66 -22.54 4.20
N GLY A 331 -10.83 -22.12 5.46
CA GLY A 331 -9.69 -21.94 6.33
C GLY A 331 -10.00 -21.53 7.77
N ASN A 332 -8.94 -21.28 8.52
CA ASN A 332 -8.92 -20.95 9.93
C ASN A 332 -7.93 -19.81 10.22
N PHE A 333 -7.86 -19.35 11.46
CA PHE A 333 -6.93 -18.28 11.83
C PHE A 333 -5.50 -18.80 11.97
N ARG A 334 -4.56 -17.93 11.61
CA ARG A 334 -3.14 -18.24 11.53
C ARG A 334 -2.42 -18.26 12.88
N ALA A 335 -1.55 -19.24 13.10
CA ALA A 335 -0.71 -19.38 14.30
C ALA A 335 0.56 -18.49 14.25
N ASN A 336 0.39 -17.19 14.02
CA ASN A 336 1.51 -16.27 13.76
C ASN A 336 2.24 -15.75 15.02
N PHE A 337 1.68 -15.97 16.21
CA PHE A 337 2.14 -15.33 17.45
C PHE A 337 2.64 -16.33 18.49
N GLY A 338 3.10 -17.49 18.04
CA GLY A 338 3.48 -18.61 18.89
C GLY A 338 2.28 -19.45 19.33
N VAL A 339 2.55 -20.47 20.14
CA VAL A 339 1.55 -21.43 20.63
C VAL A 339 1.01 -21.07 22.01
N GLU A 340 1.76 -20.28 22.78
CA GLU A 340 1.45 -19.92 24.15
C GLU A 340 1.93 -18.49 24.45
N LYS A 341 1.21 -17.79 25.33
CA LYS A 341 1.67 -16.58 25.98
C LYS A 341 1.25 -16.56 27.45
N ASP A 342 2.19 -16.27 28.33
CA ASP A 342 1.96 -16.12 29.79
C ASP A 342 1.20 -17.33 30.37
N GLY A 343 1.56 -18.55 29.97
CA GLY A 343 0.88 -19.79 30.38
C GLY A 343 -0.47 -20.05 29.69
N LYS A 344 -0.90 -19.19 28.75
CA LYS A 344 -2.18 -19.32 28.05
C LYS A 344 -1.98 -19.81 26.62
N ASN A 345 -2.67 -20.89 26.28
CA ASN A 345 -2.75 -21.42 24.94
C ASN A 345 -3.31 -20.39 23.94
N LEU A 346 -2.56 -20.14 22.87
CA LEU A 346 -2.95 -19.27 21.74
C LEU A 346 -3.55 -20.05 20.57
N LEU A 347 -3.41 -21.37 20.57
CA LEU A 347 -3.97 -22.24 19.54
C LEU A 347 -5.50 -22.31 19.66
N ALA A 348 -6.16 -22.64 18.56
CA ALA A 348 -7.62 -22.75 18.53
C ALA A 348 -8.11 -23.81 19.54
N GLU A 349 -9.29 -23.59 20.12
CA GLU A 349 -9.94 -24.57 21.00
C GLU A 349 -10.53 -25.73 20.19
N ASP A 350 -10.83 -26.82 20.89
CA ASP A 350 -11.45 -28.01 20.32
C ASP A 350 -12.75 -27.66 19.59
N GLY A 351 -12.92 -28.22 18.39
CA GLY A 351 -14.09 -27.94 17.54
C GLY A 351 -13.91 -26.77 16.57
N SER A 352 -12.85 -25.98 16.67
CA SER A 352 -12.56 -24.89 15.72
C SER A 352 -11.50 -25.31 14.69
N TYR A 353 -11.95 -25.90 13.57
CA TYR A 353 -11.09 -26.37 12.48
C TYR A 353 -11.85 -26.38 11.14
N SER A 354 -11.12 -26.35 10.03
CA SER A 354 -11.72 -26.43 8.69
C SER A 354 -12.26 -27.84 8.40
N LYS A 355 -13.36 -27.93 7.64
CA LYS A 355 -13.97 -29.21 7.23
C LYS A 355 -12.93 -30.14 6.61
N GLY A 356 -12.92 -31.41 7.04
CA GLY A 356 -11.97 -32.41 6.54
C GLY A 356 -10.56 -32.36 7.17
N SER A 357 -10.27 -31.43 8.07
CA SER A 357 -8.96 -31.38 8.77
C SER A 357 -8.68 -32.67 9.55
N ALA A 358 -7.50 -33.26 9.40
CA ALA A 358 -7.07 -34.42 10.17
C ALA A 358 -6.85 -34.07 11.66
N ILE A 359 -6.41 -32.83 11.94
CA ILE A 359 -6.26 -32.33 13.31
C ILE A 359 -7.51 -31.53 13.69
N LYS A 360 -8.16 -31.93 14.81
CA LYS A 360 -9.45 -31.40 15.27
C LYS A 360 -9.34 -30.35 16.40
N THR A 361 -8.12 -29.98 16.72
CA THR A 361 -7.75 -29.01 17.74
C THR A 361 -6.91 -27.89 17.12
N GLY A 362 -6.46 -26.93 17.91
CA GLY A 362 -5.44 -25.97 17.49
C GLY A 362 -4.07 -26.62 17.28
N TYR A 363 -3.31 -26.14 16.29
CA TYR A 363 -1.99 -26.70 15.93
C TYR A 363 -1.02 -25.59 15.48
N PRO A 364 0.31 -25.77 15.69
CA PRO A 364 1.31 -24.79 15.29
C PRO A 364 1.48 -24.72 13.76
N GLU A 365 2.30 -23.77 13.31
CA GLU A 365 2.78 -23.77 11.93
C GLU A 365 3.52 -25.08 11.59
N PHE A 366 3.41 -25.54 10.34
CA PHE A 366 4.04 -26.78 9.91
C PHE A 366 5.52 -26.59 9.51
N ASP A 367 6.38 -27.42 10.08
CA ASP A 367 7.77 -27.58 9.69
C ASP A 367 8.14 -29.06 9.49
N HIS A 368 9.37 -29.32 9.05
CA HIS A 368 9.85 -30.69 8.84
C HIS A 368 9.75 -31.56 10.10
N VAL A 369 9.94 -30.99 11.30
CA VAL A 369 9.88 -31.73 12.57
C VAL A 369 8.44 -32.15 12.87
N PHE A 370 7.49 -31.22 12.75
CA PHE A 370 6.09 -31.50 13.02
C PHE A 370 5.51 -32.50 12.01
N MET A 371 5.90 -32.37 10.73
CA MET A 371 5.57 -33.34 9.69
C MET A 371 6.06 -34.76 10.01
N LYS A 372 7.29 -34.90 10.53
CA LYS A 372 7.86 -36.19 10.96
C LYS A 372 7.10 -36.77 12.15
N LYS A 373 6.76 -35.94 13.15
CA LYS A 373 5.99 -36.36 14.33
C LYS A 373 4.60 -36.90 13.98
N LEU A 374 3.95 -36.33 12.96
CA LEU A 374 2.65 -36.77 12.47
C LEU A 374 2.73 -37.99 11.54
N GLY A 375 3.93 -38.45 11.18
CA GLY A 375 4.13 -39.49 10.16
C GLY A 375 3.79 -39.02 8.74
N TRP A 376 3.60 -37.72 8.52
CA TRP A 376 3.25 -37.16 7.20
C TRP A 376 4.47 -36.92 6.32
N TRP A 377 5.66 -36.93 6.89
CA TRP A 377 6.92 -36.79 6.15
C TRP A 377 7.08 -37.84 5.04
N SER A 378 6.60 -39.07 5.26
CA SER A 378 6.65 -40.15 4.26
C SER A 378 5.73 -39.94 3.06
N GLN A 379 4.84 -38.94 3.09
CA GLN A 379 3.97 -38.57 1.96
C GLN A 379 4.65 -37.58 0.99
N LEU A 380 5.85 -37.08 1.36
CA LEU A 380 6.74 -36.35 0.48
C LEU A 380 7.52 -37.33 -0.40
N THR A 381 7.73 -36.96 -1.66
CA THR A 381 8.70 -37.62 -2.55
C THR A 381 10.11 -37.47 -2.01
N GLU A 382 11.05 -38.31 -2.44
CA GLU A 382 12.45 -38.22 -2.00
C GLU A 382 13.07 -36.85 -2.31
N GLU A 383 12.73 -36.24 -3.44
CA GLU A 383 13.19 -34.91 -3.83
C GLU A 383 12.62 -33.82 -2.91
N GLU A 384 11.32 -33.87 -2.61
CA GLU A 384 10.69 -32.96 -1.66
C GLU A 384 11.25 -33.12 -0.24
N GLN A 385 11.53 -34.36 0.21
CA GLN A 385 12.15 -34.58 1.52
C GLN A 385 13.52 -33.91 1.60
N LYS A 386 14.37 -34.09 0.58
CA LYS A 386 15.68 -33.44 0.50
C LYS A 386 15.55 -31.91 0.48
N ALA A 387 14.57 -31.39 -0.26
CA ALA A 387 14.35 -29.95 -0.37
C ALA A 387 13.77 -29.32 0.91
N ALA A 388 12.91 -30.03 1.63
CA ALA A 388 12.17 -29.55 2.80
C ALA A 388 12.90 -29.78 4.14
N GLU A 389 13.93 -30.63 4.18
CA GLU A 389 14.69 -30.91 5.40
C GLU A 389 15.25 -29.62 6.01
N GLY A 390 15.09 -29.44 7.33
CA GLY A 390 15.52 -28.22 8.01
C GLY A 390 14.66 -26.97 7.74
N LYS A 391 13.59 -27.08 6.95
CA LYS A 391 12.74 -25.94 6.54
C LYS A 391 11.36 -25.98 7.18
N ASN A 392 10.64 -24.87 6.99
CA ASN A 392 9.22 -24.75 7.31
C ASN A 392 8.39 -24.52 6.04
N TRP A 393 7.07 -24.52 6.19
CA TRP A 393 6.12 -24.36 5.09
C TRP A 393 6.27 -23.08 4.23
N LYS A 394 6.96 -22.05 4.72
CA LYS A 394 7.22 -20.78 4.02
C LYS A 394 8.51 -20.86 3.19
N THR A 395 9.52 -21.57 3.69
CA THR A 395 10.85 -21.62 3.06
C THR A 395 11.10 -22.87 2.23
N ASP A 396 10.23 -23.87 2.30
CA ASP A 396 10.24 -25.03 1.41
C ASP A 396 9.77 -24.65 -0.01
N LEU A 397 10.74 -24.30 -0.86
CA LEU A 397 10.51 -23.95 -2.26
C LEU A 397 10.03 -25.12 -3.15
N SER A 398 10.05 -26.37 -2.66
CA SER A 398 9.46 -27.49 -3.41
C SER A 398 7.94 -27.48 -3.37
N GLY A 399 7.35 -26.81 -2.37
CA GLY A 399 5.91 -26.84 -2.10
C GLY A 399 5.41 -28.15 -1.47
N GLY A 400 6.31 -29.10 -1.19
CA GLY A 400 5.97 -30.42 -0.67
C GLY A 400 5.28 -30.37 0.69
N ILE A 401 5.79 -29.56 1.64
CA ILE A 401 5.14 -29.38 2.95
C ILE A 401 3.70 -28.90 2.75
N GLN A 402 3.48 -27.86 1.94
CA GLN A 402 2.13 -27.34 1.72
C GLN A 402 1.20 -28.38 1.08
N ARG A 403 1.70 -29.10 0.06
CA ARG A 403 0.95 -30.16 -0.62
C ARG A 403 0.45 -31.22 0.35
N VAL A 404 1.33 -31.74 1.20
CA VAL A 404 0.98 -32.81 2.13
C VAL A 404 0.08 -32.29 3.25
N VAL A 405 0.35 -31.11 3.80
CA VAL A 405 -0.47 -30.53 4.87
C VAL A 405 -1.91 -30.28 4.40
N MET A 406 -2.07 -29.69 3.21
CA MET A 406 -3.40 -29.46 2.63
C MET A 406 -4.11 -30.75 2.23
N LYS A 407 -3.37 -31.77 1.76
CA LYS A 407 -3.93 -33.11 1.51
C LYS A 407 -4.53 -33.74 2.77
N ASN A 408 -3.96 -33.44 3.94
CA ASN A 408 -4.49 -33.86 5.24
C ASN A 408 -5.53 -32.87 5.81
N GLY A 409 -6.02 -31.93 4.99
CA GLY A 409 -7.08 -30.98 5.33
C GLY A 409 -6.69 -29.87 6.31
N CYS A 410 -5.39 -29.71 6.60
CA CYS A 410 -4.88 -28.68 7.50
C CYS A 410 -4.32 -27.47 6.71
N HIS A 411 -4.21 -26.32 7.39
CA HIS A 411 -3.52 -25.15 6.83
C HIS A 411 -2.03 -25.17 7.19
N PRO A 412 -1.11 -24.88 6.25
CA PRO A 412 0.33 -24.86 6.52
C PRO A 412 0.74 -23.90 7.63
N PHE A 413 -0.01 -22.81 7.80
CA PHE A 413 0.26 -21.75 8.75
C PHE A 413 -0.28 -22.00 10.18
N GLY A 414 -0.80 -23.20 10.45
CA GLY A 414 -1.35 -23.57 11.74
C GLY A 414 -2.84 -23.22 11.95
N ASN A 415 -3.30 -23.36 13.19
CA ASN A 415 -4.68 -23.09 13.61
C ASN A 415 -4.70 -22.46 15.00
N ALA A 416 -4.98 -21.16 15.06
CA ALA A 416 -4.92 -20.37 16.29
C ALA A 416 -6.19 -19.58 16.58
N LYS A 417 -6.23 -18.92 17.74
CA LYS A 417 -7.29 -17.98 18.10
C LYS A 417 -7.14 -16.66 17.35
N ALA A 418 -8.27 -16.04 17.02
CA ALA A 418 -8.27 -14.62 16.64
C ALA A 418 -7.75 -13.77 17.81
N ARG A 419 -6.95 -12.75 17.50
CA ARG A 419 -6.27 -11.94 18.51
C ARG A 419 -6.95 -10.58 18.71
N ALA A 420 -7.70 -10.44 19.81
CA ALA A 420 -8.30 -9.16 20.21
C ALA A 420 -7.33 -8.27 21.01
N VAL A 421 -6.44 -8.88 21.81
CA VAL A 421 -5.44 -8.18 22.62
C VAL A 421 -4.07 -8.24 21.94
N VAL A 422 -3.54 -7.08 21.58
CA VAL A 422 -2.29 -6.93 20.82
C VAL A 422 -1.17 -6.42 21.73
N TRP A 423 -0.67 -7.28 22.62
CA TRP A 423 0.37 -6.96 23.62
C TRP A 423 1.68 -6.34 23.11
N ASN A 424 1.98 -6.42 21.81
CA ASN A 424 3.17 -5.80 21.21
C ASN A 424 2.92 -4.41 20.62
N PHE A 425 1.69 -3.88 20.76
CA PHE A 425 1.35 -2.51 20.37
C PHE A 425 1.43 -1.59 21.58
N PRO A 426 1.64 -0.26 21.36
CA PRO A 426 1.61 0.72 22.45
C PRO A 426 0.32 0.65 23.28
N ASP A 427 -0.82 0.48 22.59
CA ASP A 427 -2.12 0.25 23.23
C ASP A 427 -2.58 -1.20 22.96
N PRO A 428 -2.51 -2.14 23.92
CA PRO A 428 -2.87 -3.53 23.70
C PRO A 428 -4.33 -3.74 23.29
N ILE A 429 -5.22 -2.85 23.73
CA ILE A 429 -6.62 -2.76 23.30
C ILE A 429 -6.87 -1.39 22.64
N PRO A 430 -7.94 -1.21 21.85
CA PRO A 430 -8.30 0.11 21.33
C PRO A 430 -8.59 1.09 22.48
N VAL A 431 -7.89 2.23 22.47
CA VAL A 431 -8.09 3.33 23.41
C VAL A 431 -8.35 4.60 22.60
N HIS A 432 -9.26 5.46 23.09
CA HIS A 432 -9.49 6.77 22.50
C HIS A 432 -8.32 7.70 22.82
N ARG A 433 -7.82 8.40 21.80
CA ARG A 433 -6.78 9.44 21.90
C ARG A 433 -7.19 10.56 20.97
N GLU A 434 -7.13 11.79 21.44
CA GLU A 434 -7.38 12.97 20.61
C GLU A 434 -6.27 13.20 19.59
N ALA A 435 -6.65 13.79 18.46
CA ALA A 435 -5.71 14.22 17.43
C ALA A 435 -4.68 15.20 17.99
N LEU A 436 -3.51 15.28 17.33
CA LEU A 436 -2.46 16.24 17.74
C LEU A 436 -2.96 17.68 17.60
N TYR A 437 -3.65 17.95 16.50
CA TYR A 437 -4.33 19.20 16.20
C TYR A 437 -5.85 19.02 16.37
N SER A 438 -6.31 18.88 17.61
CA SER A 438 -7.74 18.87 17.95
C SER A 438 -8.25 20.28 18.30
N THR A 439 -9.49 20.58 17.94
CA THR A 439 -10.21 21.81 18.28
C THR A 439 -10.84 21.75 19.68
N ASN A 440 -10.75 20.61 20.39
CA ASN A 440 -11.42 20.38 21.66
C ASN A 440 -10.41 20.24 22.82
N GLU A 441 -10.16 21.35 23.52
CA GLU A 441 -9.23 21.38 24.67
C GLU A 441 -9.60 20.38 25.78
N PRO A 442 -10.84 20.35 26.31
CA PRO A 442 -11.21 19.38 27.36
C PRO A 442 -10.92 17.93 26.96
N MET A 443 -11.17 17.58 25.69
CA MET A 443 -10.91 16.23 25.20
C MET A 443 -9.42 15.94 25.08
N MET A 444 -8.59 16.89 24.63
CA MET A 444 -7.14 16.69 24.59
C MET A 444 -6.56 16.42 25.98
N ARG A 445 -7.09 17.09 27.01
CA ARG A 445 -6.70 16.86 28.41
C ARG A 445 -7.19 15.51 28.95
N LYS A 446 -8.40 15.10 28.56
CA LYS A 446 -9.01 13.84 29.01
C LYS A 446 -8.42 12.60 28.32
N TYR A 447 -8.08 12.73 27.03
CA TYR A 447 -7.60 11.64 26.18
C TYR A 447 -6.33 12.07 25.43
N PRO A 448 -5.21 12.25 26.15
CA PRO A 448 -3.99 12.75 25.54
C PRO A 448 -3.41 11.76 24.52
N THR A 449 -2.61 12.32 23.61
CA THR A 449 -1.83 11.55 22.66
C THR A 449 -0.71 10.73 23.33
N SER A 450 0.03 9.97 22.54
CA SER A 450 1.15 9.13 23.00
C SER A 450 2.40 9.95 23.32
N ALA A 451 3.37 9.36 24.00
CA ALA A 451 4.69 9.97 24.20
C ALA A 451 5.49 10.04 22.89
N ASP A 452 6.36 11.04 22.78
CA ASP A 452 7.30 11.18 21.65
C ASP A 452 8.25 9.99 21.56
N LYS A 453 8.72 9.69 20.35
CA LYS A 453 9.68 8.61 20.09
C LYS A 453 10.94 9.19 19.46
N LYS A 454 12.09 8.93 20.09
CA LYS A 454 13.39 9.43 19.61
C LYS A 454 13.83 8.78 18.30
N ASN A 455 13.61 7.47 18.15
CA ASN A 455 13.91 6.72 16.93
C ASN A 455 12.75 5.77 16.62
N PHE A 456 12.00 6.08 15.58
CA PHE A 456 10.90 5.25 15.07
C PHE A 456 10.83 5.40 13.56
N TRP A 457 10.95 4.30 12.80
CA TRP A 457 11.11 4.33 11.33
C TRP A 457 12.27 5.24 10.87
N ARG A 458 13.39 5.15 11.60
CA ARG A 458 14.62 5.92 11.44
C ARG A 458 14.54 7.41 11.75
N LEU A 459 13.44 7.89 12.31
CA LEU A 459 13.20 9.32 12.52
C LEU A 459 12.71 9.62 13.94
N PRO A 460 12.93 10.84 14.44
CA PRO A 460 12.20 11.34 15.60
C PRO A 460 10.72 11.50 15.23
N THR A 461 9.85 11.12 16.14
CA THR A 461 8.40 11.25 15.96
C THR A 461 7.79 11.95 17.17
N LEU A 462 7.18 13.09 16.92
CA LEU A 462 6.61 13.94 17.94
C LEU A 462 5.10 13.69 18.03
N PHE A 463 4.61 13.46 19.24
CA PHE A 463 3.19 13.30 19.54
C PHE A 463 2.83 14.30 20.63
N LYS A 464 3.27 14.04 21.86
CA LYS A 464 3.01 14.87 23.03
C LYS A 464 3.53 16.29 22.85
N THR A 465 4.73 16.48 22.29
CA THR A 465 5.28 17.83 22.05
C THR A 465 4.35 18.67 21.17
N VAL A 466 3.80 18.08 20.10
CA VAL A 466 2.91 18.78 19.17
C VAL A 466 1.56 19.10 19.82
N GLN A 467 0.96 18.15 20.55
CA GLN A 467 -0.32 18.37 21.22
C GLN A 467 -0.20 19.36 22.39
N ASP A 468 0.90 19.33 23.14
CA ASP A 468 1.19 20.29 24.21
C ASP A 468 1.39 21.71 23.65
N GLN A 469 2.02 21.83 22.48
CA GLN A 469 2.15 23.12 21.79
C GLN A 469 0.79 23.65 21.35
N ASN A 470 -0.09 22.78 20.81
CA ASN A 470 -1.47 23.15 20.48
C ASN A 470 -2.21 23.73 21.71
N LEU A 471 -2.13 23.04 22.85
CA LEU A 471 -2.71 23.50 24.12
C LEU A 471 -2.09 24.82 24.61
N LYS A 472 -0.76 24.93 24.58
CA LYS A 472 -0.02 26.11 25.07
C LYS A 472 -0.31 27.36 24.25
N GLU A 473 -0.34 27.24 22.94
CA GLU A 473 -0.55 28.36 22.01
C GLU A 473 -2.02 28.63 21.69
N LYS A 474 -2.90 27.82 22.28
CA LYS A 474 -4.36 27.85 22.09
C LYS A 474 -4.76 27.85 20.62
N LEU A 475 -4.16 26.95 19.83
CA LEU A 475 -4.39 26.94 18.38
C LEU A 475 -5.86 26.65 18.06
N TYR A 476 -6.56 25.89 18.90
CA TYR A 476 -8.00 25.63 18.80
C TYR A 476 -8.88 26.90 18.88
N GLU A 477 -8.41 28.00 19.49
CA GLU A 477 -9.13 29.29 19.45
C GLU A 477 -8.90 30.02 18.11
N LYS A 478 -7.72 29.86 17.50
CA LYS A 478 -7.31 30.53 16.24
C LYS A 478 -7.81 29.79 14.99
N PHE A 479 -7.85 28.46 15.07
CA PHE A 479 -8.26 27.53 14.01
C PHE A 479 -9.41 26.65 14.54
N PRO A 480 -10.62 27.20 14.69
CA PRO A 480 -11.70 26.52 15.42
C PRO A 480 -12.47 25.49 14.58
N ILE A 481 -12.12 25.28 13.31
CA ILE A 481 -12.82 24.36 12.41
C ILE A 481 -11.98 23.10 12.24
N ILE A 482 -12.60 21.93 12.36
CA ILE A 482 -11.99 20.64 12.00
C ILE A 482 -11.90 20.56 10.47
N LEU A 483 -10.70 20.41 9.94
CA LEU A 483 -10.50 20.13 8.52
C LEU A 483 -10.39 18.63 8.30
N THR A 484 -11.26 18.10 7.45
CA THR A 484 -11.17 16.72 6.96
C THR A 484 -11.07 16.70 5.44
N SER A 485 -10.51 15.62 4.90
CA SER A 485 -10.32 15.41 3.47
C SER A 485 -10.89 14.08 3.02
N GLY A 486 -11.39 14.03 1.79
CA GLY A 486 -11.88 12.79 1.19
C GLY A 486 -11.92 12.84 -0.32
N ARG A 487 -12.65 11.88 -0.89
CA ARG A 487 -12.70 11.65 -2.33
C ARG A 487 -13.93 12.26 -2.97
N LEU A 488 -13.82 12.51 -4.26
CA LEU A 488 -14.91 12.78 -5.18
C LEU A 488 -15.08 11.56 -6.09
N VAL A 489 -16.28 11.37 -6.63
CA VAL A 489 -16.59 10.20 -7.48
C VAL A 489 -15.94 10.35 -8.85
N GLU A 490 -15.79 11.59 -9.31
CA GLU A 490 -15.33 12.03 -10.62
C GLU A 490 -13.82 11.82 -10.82
N TYR A 491 -13.05 11.70 -9.72
CA TYR A 491 -11.59 11.68 -9.74
C TYR A 491 -10.99 10.51 -8.95
N GLU A 492 -9.85 10.02 -9.40
CA GLU A 492 -9.12 8.91 -8.78
C GLU A 492 -7.70 9.34 -8.37
N GLY A 493 -7.15 8.70 -7.33
CA GLY A 493 -5.81 9.02 -6.83
C GLY A 493 -5.58 10.51 -6.54
N GLY A 494 -4.41 11.03 -6.88
CA GLY A 494 -4.10 12.47 -6.84
C GLY A 494 -4.75 13.28 -7.97
N GLY A 495 -5.53 12.65 -8.83
CA GLY A 495 -6.32 13.30 -9.89
C GLY A 495 -5.53 13.72 -11.13
N ASP A 496 -4.23 13.46 -11.25
CA ASP A 496 -3.45 13.88 -12.43
C ASP A 496 -3.95 13.23 -13.73
N GLU A 497 -4.22 11.91 -13.74
CA GLU A 497 -4.84 11.22 -14.88
C GLU A 497 -6.26 11.75 -15.15
N THR A 498 -7.12 11.74 -14.14
CA THR A 498 -8.55 12.04 -14.33
C THR A 498 -8.84 13.52 -14.59
N ARG A 499 -8.03 14.46 -14.07
CA ARG A 499 -8.14 15.90 -14.40
C ARG A 499 -7.52 16.25 -15.75
N SER A 500 -6.70 15.36 -16.32
CA SER A 500 -6.16 15.51 -17.67
C SER A 500 -7.12 14.96 -18.74
N ASN A 501 -8.17 14.24 -18.34
CA ASN A 501 -9.26 13.81 -19.20
C ASN A 501 -10.36 14.90 -19.26
N PRO A 502 -10.63 15.54 -20.41
CA PRO A 502 -11.61 16.62 -20.50
C PRO A 502 -13.03 16.24 -20.09
N TRP A 503 -13.46 15.00 -20.37
CA TRP A 503 -14.81 14.53 -20.05
C TRP A 503 -15.02 14.32 -18.55
N LEU A 504 -14.01 13.80 -17.85
CA LEU A 504 -14.07 13.69 -16.39
C LEU A 504 -13.89 15.05 -15.72
N ALA A 505 -12.99 15.88 -16.26
CA ALA A 505 -12.73 17.22 -15.77
C ALA A 505 -13.97 18.14 -15.85
N GLU A 506 -14.83 17.94 -16.85
CA GLU A 506 -16.09 18.67 -16.99
C GLU A 506 -17.04 18.43 -15.80
N LEU A 507 -17.04 17.23 -15.21
CA LEU A 507 -17.95 16.88 -14.11
C LEU A 507 -17.66 17.64 -12.81
N GLN A 508 -16.39 18.03 -12.58
CA GLN A 508 -16.00 18.82 -11.42
C GLN A 508 -14.86 19.80 -11.74
N GLN A 509 -15.22 21.03 -12.09
CA GLN A 509 -14.26 22.02 -12.61
C GLN A 509 -13.52 22.83 -11.55
N GLU A 510 -14.03 22.85 -10.32
CA GLU A 510 -13.54 23.76 -9.27
C GLU A 510 -13.17 22.99 -8.01
N ASN A 511 -12.06 23.39 -7.38
CA ASN A 511 -11.70 22.92 -6.04
C ASN A 511 -12.49 23.72 -4.99
N PHE A 512 -13.04 23.04 -3.98
CA PHE A 512 -13.94 23.67 -3.01
C PHE A 512 -13.72 23.20 -1.56
N VAL A 513 -14.21 23.99 -0.61
CA VAL A 513 -14.41 23.62 0.78
C VAL A 513 -15.90 23.61 1.11
N GLU A 514 -16.38 22.51 1.67
CA GLU A 514 -17.72 22.48 2.26
C GLU A 514 -17.71 23.20 3.60
N ILE A 515 -18.68 24.10 3.78
CA ILE A 515 -18.84 24.88 4.99
C ILE A 515 -20.32 24.99 5.35
N ASN A 516 -20.64 24.83 6.64
CA ASN A 516 -22.01 24.96 7.13
C ASN A 516 -22.56 26.39 6.93
N PRO A 517 -23.86 26.58 6.61
CA PRO A 517 -24.46 27.90 6.43
C PRO A 517 -24.21 28.88 7.58
N LYS A 518 -24.34 28.44 8.83
CA LYS A 518 -24.09 29.31 10.00
C LYS A 518 -22.62 29.68 10.15
N ALA A 519 -21.72 28.73 9.88
CA ALA A 519 -20.28 28.97 9.93
C ALA A 519 -19.82 29.94 8.83
N ALA A 520 -20.45 29.86 7.65
CA ALA A 520 -20.22 30.76 6.52
C ALA A 520 -20.76 32.17 6.78
N GLU A 521 -22.00 32.28 7.28
CA GLU A 521 -22.63 33.56 7.65
C GLU A 521 -21.81 34.31 8.69
N ALA A 522 -21.36 33.62 9.75
CA ALA A 522 -20.49 34.18 10.79
C ALA A 522 -19.15 34.73 10.25
N ARG A 523 -18.77 34.35 9.02
CA ARG A 523 -17.53 34.76 8.33
C ARG A 523 -17.80 35.65 7.12
N GLY A 524 -19.05 36.03 6.85
CA GLY A 524 -19.42 36.83 5.68
C GLY A 524 -19.16 36.15 4.32
N ILE A 525 -19.12 34.81 4.32
CA ILE A 525 -18.85 33.98 3.14
C ILE A 525 -20.18 33.61 2.47
N LYS A 526 -20.29 33.87 1.17
CA LYS A 526 -21.41 33.41 0.34
C LYS A 526 -21.06 32.12 -0.39
N ASN A 527 -22.08 31.39 -0.83
CA ASN A 527 -21.88 30.22 -1.66
C ASN A 527 -21.11 30.61 -2.94
N TRP A 528 -20.12 29.81 -3.31
CA TRP A 528 -19.18 29.99 -4.41
C TRP A 528 -18.22 31.18 -4.34
N ASP A 529 -18.16 31.91 -3.22
CA ASP A 529 -17.06 32.84 -2.96
C ASP A 529 -15.72 32.08 -2.98
N TYR A 530 -14.65 32.72 -3.47
CA TYR A 530 -13.32 32.23 -3.14
C TYR A 530 -13.04 32.47 -1.66
N VAL A 531 -12.37 31.53 -1.03
CA VAL A 531 -11.97 31.58 0.38
C VAL A 531 -10.54 31.09 0.55
N TRP A 532 -9.91 31.55 1.62
CA TRP A 532 -8.68 30.97 2.15
C TRP A 532 -9.03 29.92 3.20
N VAL A 533 -8.55 28.70 3.03
CA VAL A 533 -8.46 27.73 4.12
C VAL A 533 -7.03 27.77 4.64
N LYS A 534 -6.86 28.25 5.87
CA LYS A 534 -5.56 28.43 6.55
C LYS A 534 -5.38 27.38 7.64
N SER A 535 -4.16 26.89 7.83
CA SER A 535 -3.87 25.94 8.90
C SER A 535 -2.78 26.44 9.85
N PRO A 536 -2.60 25.80 11.03
CA PRO A 536 -1.57 26.18 11.99
C PRO A 536 -0.13 26.12 11.46
N THR A 537 0.09 25.45 10.32
CA THR A 537 1.40 25.39 9.68
C THR A 537 1.81 26.69 8.98
N GLY A 538 0.89 27.67 8.88
CA GLY A 538 1.05 28.87 8.05
C GLY A 538 0.65 28.67 6.59
N ALA A 539 0.33 27.44 6.18
CA ALA A 539 -0.21 27.16 4.86
C ALA A 539 -1.59 27.80 4.68
N LYS A 540 -1.84 28.28 3.45
CA LYS A 540 -3.14 28.74 2.99
C LYS A 540 -3.44 28.17 1.61
N ILE A 541 -4.66 27.70 1.39
CA ILE A 541 -5.11 27.22 0.07
C ILE A 541 -6.32 28.04 -0.38
N LYS A 542 -6.32 28.44 -1.66
CA LYS A 542 -7.43 29.17 -2.28
C LYS A 542 -8.41 28.20 -2.93
N VAL A 543 -9.64 28.16 -2.42
CA VAL A 543 -10.69 27.24 -2.89
C VAL A 543 -12.03 27.97 -2.96
N ARG A 544 -13.02 27.39 -3.64
CA ARG A 544 -14.41 27.87 -3.62
C ARG A 544 -15.14 27.45 -2.34
N ALA A 545 -16.03 28.26 -1.81
CA ALA A 545 -16.90 27.86 -0.70
C ALA A 545 -18.16 27.16 -1.22
N LEU A 546 -18.37 25.89 -0.87
CA LEU A 546 -19.63 25.19 -1.06
C LEU A 546 -20.42 25.25 0.25
N VAL A 547 -21.34 26.21 0.35
CA VAL A 547 -22.16 26.40 1.55
C VAL A 547 -23.25 25.33 1.59
N THR A 548 -23.20 24.43 2.57
CA THR A 548 -24.05 23.22 2.61
C THR A 548 -24.26 22.68 4.02
N GLU A 549 -25.41 22.07 4.28
CA GLU A 549 -25.72 21.42 5.57
C GLU A 549 -25.11 20.01 5.71
N ARG A 550 -24.38 19.52 4.70
CA ARG A 550 -23.73 18.19 4.72
C ARG A 550 -22.62 18.08 5.78
N VAL A 551 -22.02 19.19 6.15
CA VAL A 551 -21.06 19.30 7.25
C VAL A 551 -21.65 20.07 8.42
N ASP A 552 -21.26 19.69 9.64
CA ASP A 552 -21.66 20.43 10.84
C ASP A 552 -20.95 21.78 10.95
N GLN A 553 -21.36 22.61 11.92
CA GLN A 553 -20.81 23.96 12.11
C GLN A 553 -19.31 24.00 12.46
N GLY A 554 -18.79 22.91 13.03
CA GLY A 554 -17.41 22.80 13.49
C GLY A 554 -16.48 22.10 12.50
N THR A 555 -16.99 21.68 11.34
CA THR A 555 -16.26 20.82 10.39
C THR A 555 -16.30 21.39 8.98
N ALA A 556 -15.18 21.27 8.28
CA ALA A 556 -15.04 21.56 6.88
C ALA A 556 -14.45 20.36 6.13
N PHE A 557 -14.92 20.15 4.91
CA PHE A 557 -14.43 19.10 4.02
C PHE A 557 -13.78 19.71 2.77
N VAL A 558 -12.59 19.23 2.40
CA VAL A 558 -11.93 19.61 1.14
C VAL A 558 -11.48 18.33 0.41
N PRO A 559 -11.83 18.15 -0.88
CA PRO A 559 -11.41 16.99 -1.64
C PRO A 559 -9.90 17.04 -1.96
N PHE A 560 -9.22 15.89 -1.96
CA PHE A 560 -7.75 15.85 -2.11
C PHE A 560 -7.25 15.67 -3.55
N HIS A 561 -8.14 15.56 -4.54
CA HIS A 561 -7.79 15.23 -5.93
C HIS A 561 -7.15 16.38 -6.74
N PHE A 562 -7.05 17.58 -6.17
CA PHE A 562 -6.64 18.76 -6.91
C PHE A 562 -5.16 19.08 -6.66
N ALA A 563 -4.55 19.66 -7.69
CA ALA A 563 -3.21 20.24 -7.68
C ALA A 563 -3.04 21.20 -8.85
N GLY A 564 -1.91 21.91 -8.89
CA GLY A 564 -1.58 22.87 -9.95
C GLY A 564 -1.90 24.32 -9.60
N TRP A 565 -2.51 24.58 -8.44
CA TRP A 565 -2.36 25.85 -7.74
C TRP A 565 -1.43 25.70 -6.53
N TRP A 566 -0.80 26.80 -6.13
CA TRP A 566 0.01 26.89 -4.93
C TRP A 566 -0.22 28.17 -4.17
N GLN A 567 -0.96 28.08 -3.07
CA GLN A 567 -1.28 29.22 -2.21
C GLN A 567 -1.88 30.39 -3.01
N GLY A 568 -2.81 30.07 -3.91
CA GLY A 568 -3.54 30.97 -4.81
C GLY A 568 -2.86 31.28 -6.14
N ASN A 569 -1.63 30.80 -6.36
CA ASN A 569 -0.90 31.02 -7.62
C ASN A 569 -1.13 29.88 -8.60
N ASP A 570 -1.37 30.21 -9.87
CA ASP A 570 -1.46 29.22 -10.95
C ASP A 570 -0.05 28.68 -11.31
N LEU A 571 0.12 27.36 -11.26
CA LEU A 571 1.37 26.68 -11.60
C LEU A 571 1.46 26.21 -13.06
N ARG A 572 0.47 26.49 -13.92
CA ARG A 572 0.41 25.98 -15.30
C ARG A 572 1.71 26.17 -16.09
N LYS A 573 2.37 27.32 -15.92
CA LYS A 573 3.65 27.65 -16.57
C LYS A 573 4.85 26.78 -16.13
N TYR A 574 4.70 25.97 -15.09
CA TYR A 574 5.73 25.05 -14.59
C TYR A 574 5.48 23.60 -14.98
N TYR A 575 4.36 23.30 -15.64
CA TYR A 575 4.18 22.04 -16.34
C TYR A 575 4.89 22.09 -17.69
N PRO A 576 5.29 20.93 -18.26
CA PRO A 576 5.66 20.86 -19.66
C PRO A 576 4.54 21.44 -20.54
N GLU A 577 4.94 22.08 -21.64
CA GLU A 577 4.00 22.71 -22.57
C GLU A 577 2.95 21.70 -23.05
N GLY A 578 1.67 22.08 -22.96
CA GLY A 578 0.54 21.23 -23.35
C GLY A 578 0.19 20.10 -22.36
N ALA A 579 0.92 19.95 -21.25
CA ALA A 579 0.73 18.82 -20.33
C ALA A 579 0.09 19.16 -18.98
N SER A 580 -0.26 20.42 -18.73
CA SER A 580 -1.01 20.77 -17.52
C SER A 580 -2.41 20.14 -17.55
N PRO A 581 -2.94 19.61 -16.43
CA PRO A 581 -4.31 19.13 -16.36
C PRO A 581 -5.33 20.20 -16.77
N VAL A 582 -6.48 19.75 -17.29
CA VAL A 582 -7.59 20.64 -17.73
C VAL A 582 -8.11 21.46 -16.55
N VAL A 583 -8.29 20.80 -15.40
CA VAL A 583 -8.74 21.41 -14.15
C VAL A 583 -7.58 21.48 -13.17
N LEU A 584 -7.32 22.70 -12.65
CA LEU A 584 -6.33 22.96 -11.61
C LEU A 584 -7.02 23.33 -10.28
N GLY A 585 -6.30 23.16 -9.19
CA GLY A 585 -6.76 23.60 -7.87
C GLY A 585 -5.68 23.38 -6.82
N GLU A 586 -6.05 23.56 -5.56
CA GLU A 586 -5.10 23.41 -4.46
C GLU A 586 -5.08 21.97 -3.93
N ALA A 587 -3.91 21.52 -3.53
CA ALA A 587 -3.79 20.30 -2.75
C ALA A 587 -4.21 20.58 -1.30
N VAL A 588 -5.30 19.98 -0.81
CA VAL A 588 -5.71 20.07 0.61
C VAL A 588 -4.57 19.69 1.55
N ASN A 589 -3.73 18.75 1.13
CA ASN A 589 -2.62 18.27 1.93
C ASN A 589 -1.48 19.30 2.10
N THR A 590 -1.48 20.40 1.34
CA THR A 590 -0.67 21.58 1.66
C THR A 590 -1.12 22.21 2.98
N ALA A 591 -2.42 22.22 3.27
CA ALA A 591 -2.99 22.74 4.51
C ALA A 591 -3.01 21.71 5.66
N THR A 592 -2.86 20.41 5.40
CA THR A 592 -2.78 19.41 6.47
C THR A 592 -1.50 19.52 7.30
N THR A 593 -1.60 19.12 8.57
CA THR A 593 -0.56 19.30 9.59
C THR A 593 0.33 18.05 9.78
N TYR A 594 1.31 18.16 10.67
CA TYR A 594 2.04 17.02 11.22
C TYR A 594 1.09 16.13 12.05
N GLY A 595 1.12 14.81 11.79
CA GLY A 595 0.34 13.82 12.52
C GLY A 595 0.43 12.45 11.85
N TYR A 596 0.60 11.39 12.65
CA TYR A 596 0.87 10.05 12.14
C TYR A 596 0.30 8.95 13.04
N ASP A 597 -0.05 7.81 12.47
CA ASP A 597 -0.39 6.61 13.25
C ASP A 597 0.84 6.09 14.01
N GLN A 598 0.66 5.82 15.30
CA GLN A 598 1.74 5.44 16.22
C GLN A 598 2.40 4.07 15.95
N VAL A 599 1.88 3.28 15.00
CA VAL A 599 2.44 1.98 14.61
C VAL A 599 2.99 2.03 13.18
N THR A 600 2.17 2.49 12.24
CA THR A 600 2.43 2.41 10.80
C THR A 600 3.00 3.70 10.20
N MET A 601 2.99 4.79 10.96
CA MET A 601 3.33 6.14 10.47
C MET A 601 2.44 6.63 9.33
N MET A 602 1.24 6.06 9.15
CA MET A 602 0.27 6.60 8.21
C MET A 602 -0.15 8.00 8.64
N GLN A 603 -0.02 8.96 7.73
CA GLN A 603 -0.31 10.38 7.95
C GLN A 603 -1.77 10.68 8.35
N GLU A 604 -1.96 11.66 9.23
CA GLU A 604 -3.26 12.09 9.75
C GLU A 604 -3.94 13.11 8.81
N THR A 605 -4.62 12.59 7.76
CA THR A 605 -5.29 13.44 6.75
C THR A 605 -6.78 13.69 7.03
N LYS A 606 -7.34 13.04 8.06
CA LYS A 606 -8.79 12.99 8.31
C LYS A 606 -9.24 13.89 9.46
N THR A 607 -8.30 14.37 10.27
CA THR A 607 -8.61 15.20 11.42
C THR A 607 -7.44 16.14 11.66
N THR A 608 -7.64 17.41 11.35
CA THR A 608 -6.75 18.51 11.75
C THR A 608 -7.61 19.76 11.95
N MET A 609 -7.01 20.93 12.12
CA MET A 609 -7.71 22.19 12.31
C MET A 609 -7.39 23.22 11.22
N CYS A 610 -8.35 24.07 10.93
CA CYS A 610 -8.21 25.19 10.01
C CYS A 610 -9.02 26.41 10.47
N GLN A 611 -8.79 27.51 9.77
CA GLN A 611 -9.63 28.68 9.74
C GLN A 611 -10.01 28.95 8.29
N ILE A 612 -11.25 29.38 8.08
CA ILE A 612 -11.75 29.76 6.76
C ILE A 612 -12.01 31.26 6.78
N GLU A 613 -11.48 31.97 5.79
CA GLU A 613 -11.66 33.41 5.64
C GLU A 613 -12.05 33.74 4.21
N LYS A 614 -12.85 34.78 4.04
CA LYS A 614 -13.20 35.29 2.72
C LYS A 614 -11.94 35.69 1.95
N PHE A 615 -11.86 35.32 0.67
CA PHE A 615 -10.82 35.83 -0.22
C PHE A 615 -11.12 37.31 -0.53
N ALA A 616 -10.18 38.18 -0.20
CA ALA A 616 -10.29 39.63 -0.37
C ALA A 616 -10.11 40.06 -1.84
#